data_AF-A0A2V7P4L4-F1
#
_entry.id   AF-A0A2V7P4L4-F1
#
_cell.length_a   1.000
_cell.length_b   1.000
_cell.length_c   1.000
_cell.angle_alpha   90.00
_cell.angle_beta   90.00
_cell.angle_gamma   90.00
#
_symmetry.space_group_name_H-M   'P 1'
#
loop_
_entity.id
_entity.type
_entity.pdbx_description
1 polymer ?
#
loop_
_entity_poly.entity_id
_entity_poly.type
_entity_poly.pdbx_seq_one_letter_code
_entity_poly.pdbx_strand_id
1 'polypeptide(L)'
;MRRTLAVSLVLMIGAAGTGVGQLAPPGTGGVVPLVDGLRALGAVKRVLMIGAHPDDEDTELLAFLSRGLGVQTAYLSLSRGEGGQNLIGPELGPELGVIRTEELLAARRLDGARQYFTRAYDFGFSKTAAETFRFWPRDSLLKDIVDVIRRFRPQVIVSIFSGTPRDGHGQHQVAGLLAREAFELLKDSSWGPVKLYRSARFDTTASTLTLQGGRLDPVTGRSYRQLAMAGRSRHRSQDMGQLELPGPSAIRLALWERRDAGRGMGDGVGLFAGVDTAPHGRERYVALLDSARAALNPLRPQAIVPLLARALAALGDGAGADDGEQRGILERTLADAAGIAIDGVADDWITVGGQRLQVEATVWNAGDSSVRLDEVQVAAPTGWTVDRLDAASGSVAPGTLATRRFVVTVPRDAERSQPYFLKRPLAGALYDWSAVPPELRGLPFEPPALELRVRLAVAGAVIGLTPAPRARGLRLRRGGHARPRGVAVRRTRERCAAVDRDGHQPQPRPRRGPGCGEAAARLAGDRGGEPRLSAGGRVAQCRRNASPPRGGDAGQLPRACGRHGRRRPPL
;
A
#
# COMPACT_ATOMS: atom_id res chain seq x y z
N MET A 1 -71.46 21.61 16.20
CA MET A 1 -70.74 21.85 14.91
C MET A 1 -69.27 21.46 15.10
N ARG A 2 -68.55 21.14 14.00
CA ARG A 2 -67.06 21.18 13.78
C ARG A 2 -66.14 20.91 15.01
N ARG A 3 -65.45 19.76 15.08
CA ARG A 3 -64.18 19.40 14.37
C ARG A 3 -62.96 20.28 14.72
N THR A 4 -62.01 19.71 15.47
CA THR A 4 -60.53 19.74 15.25
C THR A 4 -59.87 18.75 16.25
N LEU A 5 -59.30 17.63 15.78
CA LEU A 5 -57.88 17.41 15.44
C LEU A 5 -56.92 17.25 16.65
N ALA A 6 -56.63 15.98 16.98
CA ALA A 6 -55.48 15.53 17.76
C ALA A 6 -55.04 14.14 17.27
N VAL A 7 -54.61 14.04 16.00
CA VAL A 7 -54.20 12.77 15.38
C VAL A 7 -52.68 12.60 15.47
N SER A 8 -52.28 11.52 16.15
CA SER A 8 -51.00 10.83 16.13
C SER A 8 -49.91 11.40 15.21
N LEU A 9 -48.99 12.19 15.77
CA LEU A 9 -47.67 12.37 15.17
C LEU A 9 -46.88 11.07 15.34
N VAL A 10 -47.03 10.14 14.38
CA VAL A 10 -46.21 8.93 14.32
C VAL A 10 -44.77 9.36 14.10
N LEU A 11 -43.95 9.25 15.15
CA LEU A 11 -42.52 9.46 15.05
C LEU A 11 -41.94 8.34 14.17
N MET A 12 -41.74 8.64 12.89
CA MET A 12 -40.84 7.87 12.03
C MET A 12 -39.42 7.99 12.61
N ILE A 13 -39.11 7.14 13.58
CA ILE A 13 -37.74 6.78 13.93
C ILE A 13 -37.22 5.94 12.76
N GLY A 14 -36.95 6.62 11.64
CA GLY A 14 -36.23 6.05 10.53
C GLY A 14 -34.92 5.54 11.08
N ALA A 15 -34.73 4.23 11.03
CA ALA A 15 -33.51 3.58 11.47
C ALA A 15 -32.40 3.99 10.50
N ALA A 16 -31.79 5.15 10.76
CA ALA A 16 -30.47 5.53 10.27
C ALA A 16 -29.44 4.61 10.94
N GLY A 17 -29.53 3.31 10.62
CA GLY A 17 -28.50 2.34 10.89
C GLY A 17 -27.24 2.89 10.25
N THR A 18 -26.23 3.14 11.08
CA THR A 18 -24.93 3.60 10.58
C THR A 18 -24.47 2.62 9.51
N GLY A 19 -24.34 3.10 8.28
CA GLY A 19 -23.92 2.30 7.13
C GLY A 19 -22.47 1.90 7.32
N VAL A 20 -22.22 0.87 8.13
CA VAL A 20 -20.90 0.29 8.32
C VAL A 20 -20.47 -0.23 6.95
N GLY A 21 -19.46 0.42 6.37
CA GLY A 21 -19.06 0.20 4.98
C GLY A 21 -18.97 -1.28 4.66
N GLN A 22 -19.78 -1.72 3.70
CA GLN A 22 -19.86 -3.12 3.33
C GLN A 22 -18.48 -3.56 2.83
N LEU A 23 -17.87 -4.52 3.54
CA LEU A 23 -16.66 -5.17 3.05
C LEU A 23 -16.98 -5.79 1.70
N ALA A 24 -16.11 -5.59 0.71
CA ALA A 24 -16.28 -6.22 -0.60
C ALA A 24 -16.42 -7.74 -0.39
N PRO A 25 -17.47 -8.39 -0.95
CA PRO A 25 -17.76 -9.79 -0.63
C PRO A 25 -16.58 -10.72 -0.96
N PRO A 26 -16.43 -11.84 -0.24
CA PRO A 26 -15.37 -12.80 -0.54
C PRO A 26 -15.55 -13.40 -1.93
N GLY A 27 -14.42 -13.70 -2.56
CA GLY A 27 -14.31 -14.18 -3.93
C GLY A 27 -12.83 -14.19 -4.35
N THR A 28 -12.51 -14.85 -5.46
CA THR A 28 -11.13 -14.98 -5.96
C THR A 28 -10.55 -13.68 -6.54
N GLY A 29 -11.33 -12.60 -6.63
CA GLY A 29 -10.92 -11.36 -7.34
C GLY A 29 -10.84 -11.50 -8.86
N GLY A 30 -11.16 -12.68 -9.43
CA GLY A 30 -11.15 -12.95 -10.86
C GLY A 30 -9.74 -13.06 -11.44
N VAL A 31 -9.59 -12.69 -12.72
CA VAL A 31 -8.33 -12.88 -13.46
C VAL A 31 -7.19 -11.95 -13.02
N VAL A 32 -7.48 -10.84 -12.33
CA VAL A 32 -6.47 -9.85 -11.90
C VAL A 32 -5.44 -10.44 -10.92
N PRO A 33 -5.81 -10.97 -9.73
CA PRO A 33 -4.84 -11.58 -8.81
C PRO A 33 -4.17 -12.83 -9.41
N LEU A 34 -4.88 -13.60 -10.25
CA LEU A 34 -4.30 -14.74 -10.97
C LEU A 34 -3.16 -14.32 -11.90
N VAL A 35 -3.33 -13.23 -12.67
CA VAL A 35 -2.24 -12.70 -13.51
C VAL A 35 -1.13 -12.09 -12.67
N ASP A 36 -1.43 -11.36 -11.60
CA ASP A 36 -0.39 -10.81 -10.71
C ASP A 36 0.44 -11.93 -10.02
N GLY A 37 -0.20 -13.03 -9.61
CA GLY A 37 0.49 -14.24 -9.15
C GLY A 37 1.39 -14.84 -10.24
N LEU A 38 0.84 -15.08 -11.44
CA LEU A 38 1.60 -15.57 -12.60
C LEU A 38 2.73 -14.63 -13.04
N ARG A 39 2.65 -13.32 -12.79
CA ARG A 39 3.73 -12.34 -13.03
C ARG A 39 4.86 -12.48 -12.00
N ALA A 40 4.54 -12.76 -10.73
CA ALA A 40 5.51 -12.83 -9.63
C ALA A 40 6.19 -14.20 -9.46
N LEU A 41 5.73 -15.23 -10.17
CA LEU A 41 6.28 -16.59 -10.13
C LEU A 41 7.45 -16.79 -11.12
N GLY A 42 8.29 -17.80 -10.88
CA GLY A 42 9.35 -18.25 -11.79
C GLY A 42 10.56 -17.32 -11.93
N ALA A 43 10.60 -16.19 -11.22
CA ALA A 43 11.78 -15.34 -11.11
C ALA A 43 11.80 -14.55 -9.79
N VAL A 44 12.95 -14.48 -9.12
CA VAL A 44 13.11 -13.80 -7.84
C VAL A 44 13.54 -12.35 -8.06
N LYS A 45 12.58 -11.47 -8.32
CA LYS A 45 12.81 -10.04 -8.59
C LYS A 45 12.38 -9.17 -7.41
N ARG A 46 13.33 -8.46 -6.77
CA ARG A 46 13.08 -7.65 -5.58
C ARG A 46 13.69 -6.23 -5.66
N VAL A 47 12.87 -5.21 -5.35
CA VAL A 47 13.27 -3.80 -5.32
C VAL A 47 12.89 -3.17 -3.98
N LEU A 48 13.86 -2.60 -3.26
CA LEU A 48 13.62 -1.81 -2.05
C LEU A 48 13.77 -0.32 -2.35
N MET A 49 12.69 0.43 -2.19
CA MET A 49 12.68 1.88 -2.23
C MET A 49 12.92 2.44 -0.82
N ILE A 50 13.77 3.46 -0.67
CA ILE A 50 14.09 4.08 0.64
C ILE A 50 13.81 5.59 0.57
N GLY A 51 13.02 6.09 1.53
CA GLY A 51 12.64 7.50 1.72
C GLY A 51 12.50 7.84 3.20
N ALA A 52 12.20 9.08 3.55
CA ALA A 52 12.18 9.54 4.94
C ALA A 52 10.78 9.45 5.58
N HIS A 53 9.74 9.73 4.80
CA HIS A 53 8.36 9.93 5.27
C HIS A 53 7.32 9.15 4.46
N PRO A 54 6.13 8.89 5.01
CA PRO A 54 4.95 8.56 4.21
C PRO A 54 4.61 9.69 3.23
N ASP A 55 4.43 9.38 1.94
CA ASP A 55 4.21 10.28 0.78
C ASP A 55 5.43 10.60 -0.10
N ASP A 56 6.64 10.32 0.40
CA ASP A 56 7.89 10.45 -0.34
C ASP A 56 7.96 9.52 -1.56
N GLU A 57 7.27 8.38 -1.52
CA GLU A 57 7.48 7.30 -2.48
C GLU A 57 7.26 7.73 -3.95
N ASP A 58 7.99 7.06 -4.85
CA ASP A 58 7.66 7.07 -6.27
C ASP A 58 6.52 6.06 -6.50
N THR A 59 5.29 6.49 -6.18
CA THR A 59 4.10 5.62 -6.22
C THR A 59 3.86 5.02 -7.61
N GLU A 60 4.32 5.70 -8.67
CA GLU A 60 4.25 5.21 -10.05
C GLU A 60 5.27 4.11 -10.33
N LEU A 61 6.50 4.24 -9.81
CA LEU A 61 7.45 3.12 -9.80
C LEU A 61 6.91 1.92 -9.01
N LEU A 62 6.36 2.11 -7.81
CA LEU A 62 5.80 1.01 -6.99
C LEU A 62 4.74 0.22 -7.77
N ALA A 63 3.75 0.91 -8.34
CA ALA A 63 2.66 0.30 -9.10
C ALA A 63 3.15 -0.37 -10.41
N PHE A 64 4.08 0.26 -11.14
CA PHE A 64 4.63 -0.29 -12.38
C PHE A 64 5.47 -1.54 -12.15
N LEU A 65 6.26 -1.58 -11.08
CA LEU A 65 7.09 -2.73 -10.73
C LEU A 65 6.24 -3.91 -10.25
N SER A 66 5.38 -3.70 -9.24
CA SER A 66 4.60 -4.78 -8.64
C SER A 66 3.53 -5.31 -9.61
N ARG A 67 2.54 -4.49 -9.98
CA ARG A 67 1.47 -4.91 -10.91
C ARG A 67 1.98 -5.16 -12.32
N GLY A 68 2.87 -4.30 -12.81
CA GLY A 68 3.24 -4.29 -14.23
C GLY A 68 4.34 -5.26 -14.66
N LEU A 69 5.15 -5.75 -13.71
CA LEU A 69 6.28 -6.64 -13.96
C LEU A 69 6.40 -7.82 -12.97
N GLY A 70 5.49 -7.96 -11.99
CA GLY A 70 5.55 -9.00 -10.95
C GLY A 70 6.71 -8.84 -9.98
N VAL A 71 7.34 -7.65 -9.95
CA VAL A 71 8.52 -7.40 -9.13
C VAL A 71 8.08 -7.18 -7.70
N GLN A 72 8.54 -8.03 -6.79
CA GLN A 72 8.27 -7.88 -5.37
C GLN A 72 8.92 -6.57 -4.90
N THR A 73 8.10 -5.58 -4.61
CA THR A 73 8.55 -4.22 -4.35
C THR A 73 8.23 -3.87 -2.90
N ALA A 74 9.11 -3.13 -2.23
CA ALA A 74 8.87 -2.64 -0.88
C ALA A 74 9.27 -1.17 -0.77
N TYR A 75 8.52 -0.40 0.03
CA TYR A 75 8.91 0.93 0.46
C TYR A 75 9.33 0.90 1.94
N LEU A 76 10.53 1.40 2.23
CA LEU A 76 11.04 1.69 3.56
C LEU A 76 11.01 3.20 3.77
N SER A 77 10.05 3.66 4.57
CA SER A 77 10.06 5.02 5.13
C SER A 77 10.92 5.00 6.40
N LEU A 78 11.81 5.97 6.62
CA LEU A 78 12.57 5.99 7.87
C LEU A 78 11.65 6.18 9.08
N SER A 79 10.75 7.16 9.02
CA SER A 79 9.78 7.54 10.05
C SER A 79 8.33 7.18 9.68
N ARG A 80 7.36 7.42 10.57
CA ARG A 80 5.92 7.34 10.25
C ARG A 80 5.30 8.72 9.97
N GLY A 81 6.12 9.77 9.80
CA GLY A 81 5.66 11.13 9.51
C GLY A 81 4.90 11.79 10.68
N GLU A 82 5.29 11.45 11.90
CA GLU A 82 4.69 11.87 13.17
C GLU A 82 4.77 13.40 13.42
N GLY A 83 5.77 14.08 12.87
CA GLY A 83 6.00 15.52 12.99
C GLY A 83 5.36 16.36 11.89
N GLY A 84 4.65 15.73 10.95
CA GLY A 84 3.90 16.38 9.89
C GLY A 84 2.60 17.04 10.33
N GLN A 85 1.96 17.75 9.41
CA GLN A 85 0.62 18.31 9.60
C GLN A 85 -0.47 17.22 9.39
N ASN A 86 -1.61 17.39 10.04
CA ASN A 86 -2.80 16.58 9.82
C ASN A 86 -3.94 17.46 9.30
N LEU A 87 -4.36 17.24 8.05
CA LEU A 87 -5.40 18.03 7.38
C LEU A 87 -6.80 17.38 7.46
N ILE A 88 -6.93 16.22 8.12
CA ILE A 88 -8.20 15.48 8.28
C ILE A 88 -8.68 15.33 9.73
N GLY A 89 -7.86 15.69 10.73
CA GLY A 89 -8.18 15.54 12.14
C GLY A 89 -7.21 16.24 13.08
N PRO A 90 -7.48 16.23 14.41
CA PRO A 90 -6.63 16.85 15.43
C PRO A 90 -5.43 15.99 15.87
N GLU A 91 -5.27 14.77 15.34
CA GLU A 91 -4.21 13.84 15.75
C GLU A 91 -2.84 14.30 15.25
N LEU A 92 -1.84 14.25 16.11
CA LEU A 92 -0.44 14.62 15.85
C LEU A 92 0.49 13.55 16.47
N GLY A 93 1.78 13.56 16.15
CA GLY A 93 2.75 12.70 16.83
C GLY A 93 2.49 11.20 16.60
N PRO A 94 2.57 10.35 17.64
CA PRO A 94 2.34 8.90 17.52
C PRO A 94 0.99 8.53 16.90
N GLU A 95 -0.08 9.24 17.24
CA GLU A 95 -1.42 9.04 16.70
C GLU A 95 -1.48 9.35 15.18
N LEU A 96 -0.81 10.41 14.74
CA LEU A 96 -0.65 10.72 13.31
C LEU A 96 0.22 9.68 12.60
N GLY A 97 1.26 9.16 13.26
CA GLY A 97 2.07 8.05 12.76
C GLY A 97 1.25 6.78 12.50
N VAL A 98 0.28 6.47 13.38
CA VAL A 98 -0.66 5.36 13.18
C VAL A 98 -1.60 5.63 11.99
N ILE A 99 -2.13 6.85 11.83
CA ILE A 99 -2.95 7.23 10.68
C ILE A 99 -2.15 7.08 9.38
N ARG A 100 -0.97 7.72 9.28
CA ARG A 100 -0.12 7.70 8.08
C ARG A 100 0.39 6.29 7.74
N THR A 101 0.55 5.42 8.74
CA THR A 101 0.82 3.98 8.52
C THR A 101 -0.36 3.27 7.84
N GLU A 102 -1.61 3.53 8.26
CA GLU A 102 -2.81 2.98 7.61
C GLU A 102 -3.07 3.59 6.22
N GLU A 103 -2.70 4.87 6.01
CA GLU A 103 -2.74 5.53 4.69
C GLU A 103 -1.75 4.88 3.71
N LEU A 104 -0.51 4.62 4.14
CA LEU A 104 0.46 3.82 3.37
C LEU A 104 -0.07 2.42 3.09
N LEU A 105 -0.62 1.71 4.08
CA LEU A 105 -1.23 0.40 3.85
C LEU A 105 -2.42 0.45 2.87
N ALA A 106 -3.17 1.55 2.83
CA ALA A 106 -4.21 1.77 1.83
C ALA A 106 -3.66 2.01 0.42
N ALA A 107 -2.52 2.71 0.28
CA ALA A 107 -1.80 2.84 -0.98
C ALA A 107 -1.21 1.49 -1.44
N ARG A 108 -0.53 0.77 -0.53
CA ARG A 108 0.03 -0.57 -0.76
C ARG A 108 -1.00 -1.61 -1.21
N ARG A 109 -2.24 -1.54 -0.71
CA ARG A 109 -3.36 -2.38 -1.21
C ARG A 109 -3.67 -2.15 -2.70
N LEU A 110 -3.37 -0.98 -3.24
CA LEU A 110 -3.54 -0.64 -4.67
C LEU A 110 -2.27 -0.95 -5.47
N ASP A 111 -1.13 -0.34 -5.12
CA ASP A 111 0.13 -0.53 -5.87
C ASP A 111 0.74 -1.94 -5.73
N GLY A 112 0.44 -2.67 -4.65
CA GLY A 112 0.90 -4.03 -4.42
C GLY A 112 2.32 -4.16 -3.86
N ALA A 113 2.93 -3.08 -3.36
CA ALA A 113 4.21 -3.14 -2.66
C ALA A 113 4.05 -3.47 -1.16
N ARG A 114 5.13 -3.88 -0.51
CA ARG A 114 5.22 -4.04 0.96
C ARG A 114 5.60 -2.70 1.61
N GLN A 115 5.25 -2.52 2.88
CA GLN A 115 5.69 -1.37 3.69
C GLN A 115 6.64 -1.82 4.79
N TYR A 116 7.71 -1.05 5.01
CA TYR A 116 8.60 -1.15 6.15
C TYR A 116 8.86 0.23 6.77
N PHE A 117 9.34 0.22 8.02
CA PHE A 117 9.78 1.39 8.78
C PHE A 117 11.11 1.14 9.50
N THR A 118 11.80 2.19 9.94
CA THR A 118 12.80 2.07 11.03
C THR A 118 12.16 2.40 12.38
N ARG A 119 12.99 2.42 13.45
CA ARG A 119 12.56 2.94 14.76
C ARG A 119 12.50 4.47 14.82
N ALA A 120 12.92 5.19 13.78
CA ALA A 120 12.96 6.64 13.80
C ALA A 120 11.56 7.23 14.00
N TYR A 121 11.46 8.21 14.89
CA TYR A 121 10.28 9.06 15.08
C TYR A 121 10.56 10.40 14.39
N ASP A 122 9.62 10.88 13.57
CA ASP A 122 9.70 12.21 12.98
C ASP A 122 9.51 13.29 14.05
N PHE A 123 10.62 13.93 14.42
CA PHE A 123 10.68 15.04 15.37
C PHE A 123 10.33 16.40 14.75
N GLY A 124 9.93 16.42 13.47
CA GLY A 124 9.64 17.62 12.70
C GLY A 124 10.84 18.19 11.93
N PHE A 125 10.65 19.41 11.42
CA PHE A 125 11.53 19.97 10.41
C PHE A 125 12.97 20.22 10.90
N SER A 126 13.93 19.86 10.05
CA SER A 126 15.37 20.10 10.19
C SER A 126 15.95 20.46 8.81
N LYS A 127 16.94 21.33 8.75
CA LYS A 127 17.52 21.86 7.50
C LYS A 127 18.69 21.02 7.00
N THR A 128 19.45 20.41 7.90
CA THR A 128 20.68 19.67 7.54
C THR A 128 20.69 18.26 8.12
N ALA A 129 21.33 17.32 7.42
CA ALA A 129 21.58 15.98 7.95
C ALA A 129 22.33 16.02 9.31
N ALA A 130 23.22 17.00 9.53
CA ALA A 130 23.96 17.17 10.78
C ALA A 130 23.09 17.60 11.97
N GLU A 131 21.95 18.26 11.73
CA GLU A 131 20.91 18.46 12.75
C GLU A 131 20.14 17.16 12.97
N THR A 132 19.70 16.50 11.89
CA THR A 132 18.92 15.26 11.96
C THR A 132 19.65 14.13 12.69
N PHE A 133 20.95 13.92 12.45
CA PHE A 133 21.74 12.87 13.11
C PHE A 133 21.86 13.05 14.64
N ARG A 134 21.51 14.21 15.21
CA ARG A 134 21.41 14.42 16.67
C ARG A 134 20.17 13.73 17.28
N PHE A 135 19.12 13.57 16.48
CA PHE A 135 17.84 12.96 16.85
C PHE A 135 17.73 11.53 16.32
N TRP A 136 18.32 11.27 15.16
CA TRP A 136 18.40 9.97 14.49
C TRP A 136 19.85 9.47 14.44
N PRO A 137 20.39 8.85 15.52
CA PRO A 137 21.74 8.31 15.53
C PRO A 137 22.01 7.39 14.33
N ARG A 138 23.06 7.72 13.56
CA ARG A 138 23.44 7.07 12.30
C ARG A 138 23.36 5.54 12.38
N ASP A 139 24.07 4.97 13.34
CA ASP A 139 24.26 3.52 13.46
C ASP A 139 22.95 2.79 13.81
N SER A 140 22.07 3.43 14.59
CA SER A 140 20.75 2.88 14.94
C SER A 140 19.85 2.73 13.72
N LEU A 141 19.79 3.77 12.87
CA LEU A 141 18.97 3.73 11.66
C LEU A 141 19.63 2.88 10.57
N LEU A 142 20.96 2.97 10.40
CA LEU A 142 21.72 2.14 9.47
C LEU A 142 21.52 0.64 9.78
N LYS A 143 21.54 0.26 11.07
CA LYS A 143 21.23 -1.10 11.50
C LYS A 143 19.80 -1.52 11.14
N ASP A 144 18.80 -0.68 11.40
CA ASP A 144 17.41 -0.99 11.07
C ASP A 144 17.19 -1.15 9.56
N ILE A 145 17.79 -0.27 8.73
CA ILE A 145 17.78 -0.37 7.26
C ILE A 145 18.44 -1.67 6.80
N VAL A 146 19.60 -2.01 7.35
CA VAL A 146 20.34 -3.24 7.01
C VAL A 146 19.59 -4.50 7.44
N ASP A 147 18.88 -4.49 8.57
CA ASP A 147 18.04 -5.60 9.00
C ASP A 147 16.78 -5.76 8.13
N VAL A 148 16.22 -4.66 7.60
CA VAL A 148 15.18 -4.71 6.55
C VAL A 148 15.74 -5.26 5.23
N ILE A 149 16.94 -4.85 4.81
CA ILE A 149 17.60 -5.39 3.61
C ILE A 149 17.93 -6.88 3.77
N ARG A 150 18.38 -7.33 4.95
CA ARG A 150 18.60 -8.75 5.28
C ARG A 150 17.32 -9.58 5.20
N ARG A 151 16.20 -9.04 5.71
CA ARG A 151 14.89 -9.71 5.67
C ARG A 151 14.33 -9.79 4.25
N PHE A 152 14.36 -8.68 3.52
CA PHE A 152 13.71 -8.56 2.22
C PHE A 152 14.58 -9.01 1.04
N ARG A 153 15.92 -9.06 1.20
CA ARG A 153 16.93 -9.43 0.19
C ARG A 153 16.68 -8.83 -1.20
N PRO A 154 16.59 -7.48 -1.33
CA PRO A 154 16.48 -6.80 -2.60
C PRO A 154 17.75 -6.97 -3.45
N GLN A 155 17.62 -7.24 -4.75
CA GLN A 155 18.77 -7.12 -5.66
C GLN A 155 19.02 -5.67 -6.06
N VAL A 156 18.00 -4.82 -6.01
CA VAL A 156 18.07 -3.40 -6.40
C VAL A 156 17.55 -2.52 -5.27
N ILE A 157 18.30 -1.48 -4.93
CA ILE A 157 17.86 -0.39 -4.04
C ILE A 157 17.56 0.87 -4.88
N VAL A 158 16.49 1.58 -4.54
CA VAL A 158 16.13 2.89 -5.10
C VAL A 158 16.03 3.89 -3.96
N SER A 159 17.00 4.79 -3.84
CA SER A 159 16.86 5.94 -2.93
C SER A 159 15.96 6.99 -3.56
N ILE A 160 15.01 7.55 -2.81
CA ILE A 160 14.23 8.72 -3.26
C ILE A 160 15.11 9.98 -3.33
N PHE A 161 16.08 10.10 -2.42
CA PHE A 161 16.86 11.32 -2.19
C PHE A 161 18.34 11.17 -2.56
N SER A 162 19.02 12.30 -2.69
CA SER A 162 20.41 12.33 -3.15
C SER A 162 21.47 12.22 -2.04
N GLY A 163 21.08 12.47 -0.80
CA GLY A 163 21.96 12.56 0.36
C GLY A 163 22.69 13.91 0.47
N THR A 164 22.17 14.97 -0.16
CA THR A 164 22.85 16.27 -0.25
C THR A 164 21.86 17.43 -0.06
N PRO A 165 22.32 18.66 0.27
CA PRO A 165 21.44 19.78 0.64
C PRO A 165 20.31 20.13 -0.35
N ARG A 166 20.40 19.73 -1.62
CA ARG A 166 19.31 19.89 -2.61
C ARG A 166 18.04 19.09 -2.28
N ASP A 167 18.12 18.11 -1.39
CA ASP A 167 16.96 17.36 -0.90
C ASP A 167 16.09 18.20 0.06
N GLY A 168 16.54 19.41 0.43
CA GLY A 168 15.79 20.46 1.14
C GLY A 168 15.63 20.25 2.65
N HIS A 169 15.21 19.06 3.07
CA HIS A 169 14.99 18.70 4.47
C HIS A 169 16.11 17.75 4.95
N GLY A 170 16.62 17.98 6.16
CA GLY A 170 17.64 17.14 6.79
C GLY A 170 17.26 15.65 6.89
N GLN A 171 15.98 15.34 7.14
CA GLN A 171 15.50 13.94 7.17
C GLN A 171 15.59 13.27 5.78
N HIS A 172 15.30 14.01 4.69
CA HIS A 172 15.50 13.54 3.32
C HIS A 172 16.99 13.27 3.02
N GLN A 173 17.87 14.19 3.46
CA GLN A 173 19.33 14.05 3.32
C GLN A 173 19.83 12.80 4.05
N VAL A 174 19.34 12.53 5.27
CA VAL A 174 19.68 11.30 6.01
C VAL A 174 19.18 10.05 5.30
N ALA A 175 17.96 10.04 4.74
CA ALA A 175 17.47 8.92 3.93
C ALA A 175 18.35 8.65 2.69
N GLY A 176 18.78 9.70 1.98
CA GLY A 176 19.70 9.59 0.85
C GLY A 176 21.09 9.08 1.22
N LEU A 177 21.65 9.56 2.34
CA LEU A 177 22.96 9.11 2.87
C LEU A 177 22.90 7.64 3.33
N LEU A 178 21.96 7.30 4.20
CA LEU A 178 21.87 5.95 4.77
C LEU A 178 21.51 4.89 3.72
N ALA A 179 20.76 5.23 2.66
CA ALA A 179 20.52 4.32 1.54
C ALA A 179 21.81 3.95 0.79
N ARG A 180 22.77 4.90 0.66
CA ARG A 180 24.09 4.65 0.06
C ARG A 180 24.99 3.87 1.01
N GLU A 181 25.03 4.24 2.29
CA GLU A 181 25.85 3.58 3.31
C GLU A 181 25.40 2.12 3.54
N ALA A 182 24.09 1.84 3.54
CA ALA A 182 23.57 0.48 3.64
C ALA A 182 23.86 -0.36 2.39
N PHE A 183 23.95 0.25 1.21
CA PHE A 183 24.37 -0.41 -0.02
C PHE A 183 25.87 -0.74 0.02
N GLU A 184 26.72 0.22 0.42
CA GLU A 184 28.18 0.05 0.57
C GLU A 184 28.54 -1.01 1.62
N LEU A 185 27.92 -0.99 2.80
CA LEU A 185 28.15 -1.96 3.88
C LEU A 185 27.84 -3.42 3.47
N LEU A 186 27.06 -3.62 2.40
CA LEU A 186 26.65 -4.94 1.90
C LEU A 186 27.34 -5.35 0.58
N LYS A 187 28.40 -4.63 0.14
CA LYS A 187 29.11 -4.93 -1.12
C LYS A 187 29.67 -6.36 -1.18
N ASP A 188 30.24 -6.84 -0.08
CA ASP A 188 30.85 -8.17 0.01
C ASP A 188 29.82 -9.29 0.29
N SER A 189 28.53 -8.96 0.41
CA SER A 189 27.48 -9.95 0.67
C SER A 189 27.10 -10.72 -0.58
N SER A 190 27.27 -12.05 -0.54
CA SER A 190 26.93 -12.99 -1.62
C SER A 190 25.45 -12.96 -2.06
N TRP A 191 24.57 -12.48 -1.20
CA TRP A 191 23.13 -12.27 -1.43
C TRP A 191 22.73 -10.78 -1.49
N GLY A 192 23.68 -9.86 -1.27
CA GLY A 192 23.42 -8.43 -1.12
C GLY A 192 22.99 -7.72 -2.41
N PRO A 193 22.51 -6.47 -2.31
CA PRO A 193 22.03 -5.71 -3.45
C PRO A 193 23.18 -5.37 -4.43
N VAL A 194 22.91 -5.49 -5.73
CA VAL A 194 23.89 -5.38 -6.83
C VAL A 194 23.74 -4.08 -7.64
N LYS A 195 22.63 -3.36 -7.50
CA LYS A 195 22.44 -2.03 -8.08
C LYS A 195 21.82 -1.04 -7.11
N LEU A 196 22.29 0.20 -7.16
CA LEU A 196 21.73 1.35 -6.48
C LEU A 196 21.33 2.41 -7.50
N TYR A 197 20.04 2.75 -7.50
CA TYR A 197 19.49 3.87 -8.25
C TYR A 197 19.05 4.98 -7.29
N ARG A 198 18.94 6.19 -7.81
CA ARG A 198 18.22 7.32 -7.22
C ARG A 198 16.99 7.64 -8.07
N SER A 199 15.85 8.01 -7.48
CA SER A 199 14.74 8.59 -8.25
C SER A 199 15.22 9.85 -8.98
N ALA A 200 14.82 10.00 -10.24
CA ALA A 200 15.13 11.16 -11.07
C ALA A 200 13.86 11.99 -11.37
N ARG A 201 12.86 11.94 -10.50
CA ARG A 201 11.60 12.72 -10.63
C ARG A 201 11.81 14.24 -10.58
N PHE A 202 12.76 14.71 -9.76
CA PHE A 202 13.10 16.14 -9.59
C PHE A 202 14.29 16.60 -10.45
N ASP A 203 15.12 15.65 -10.89
CA ASP A 203 16.41 15.88 -11.55
C ASP A 203 16.46 14.96 -12.78
N THR A 204 15.68 15.35 -13.80
CA THR A 204 15.31 14.50 -14.95
C THR A 204 16.42 14.38 -16.00
N THR A 205 17.35 15.33 -16.04
CA THR A 205 18.55 15.29 -16.90
C THR A 205 19.54 14.21 -16.48
N ALA A 206 19.60 13.88 -15.18
CA ALA A 206 20.38 12.77 -14.64
C ALA A 206 19.71 11.38 -14.83
N SER A 207 18.62 11.27 -15.59
CA SER A 207 17.90 10.01 -15.80
C SER A 207 18.66 9.06 -16.74
N THR A 208 19.13 7.93 -16.22
CA THR A 208 19.81 6.87 -17.00
C THR A 208 18.88 5.72 -17.39
N LEU A 209 17.68 5.65 -16.80
CA LEU A 209 16.67 4.63 -17.08
C LEU A 209 15.27 5.26 -16.99
N THR A 210 14.50 5.14 -18.07
CA THR A 210 13.11 5.62 -18.15
C THR A 210 12.17 4.43 -18.29
N LEU A 211 11.12 4.37 -17.46
CA LEU A 211 10.11 3.31 -17.48
C LEU A 211 8.72 3.89 -17.78
N GLN A 212 7.92 3.16 -18.55
CA GLN A 212 6.64 3.62 -19.11
C GLN A 212 5.49 3.40 -18.11
N GLY A 213 5.42 4.21 -17.05
CA GLY A 213 4.35 4.14 -16.05
C GLY A 213 2.96 4.55 -16.61
N GLY A 214 2.93 5.36 -17.67
CA GLY A 214 1.71 5.63 -18.44
C GLY A 214 1.21 4.46 -19.30
N ARG A 215 1.94 3.33 -19.36
CA ARG A 215 1.52 2.11 -20.08
C ARG A 215 0.23 1.57 -19.46
N LEU A 216 -0.73 1.18 -20.30
CA LEU A 216 -1.94 0.48 -19.88
C LEU A 216 -1.62 -0.94 -19.39
N ASP A 217 -2.22 -1.36 -18.28
CA ASP A 217 -2.35 -2.77 -17.94
C ASP A 217 -3.60 -3.34 -18.64
N PRO A 218 -3.47 -4.34 -19.53
CA PRO A 218 -4.61 -4.90 -20.25
C PRO A 218 -5.55 -5.73 -19.37
N VAL A 219 -5.15 -6.10 -18.14
CA VAL A 219 -5.96 -6.91 -17.22
C VAL A 219 -6.93 -6.05 -16.41
N THR A 220 -6.47 -4.90 -15.91
CA THR A 220 -7.28 -3.93 -15.14
C THR A 220 -7.87 -2.79 -15.98
N GLY A 221 -7.41 -2.60 -17.22
CA GLY A 221 -7.88 -1.53 -18.10
C GLY A 221 -7.44 -0.11 -17.66
N ARG A 222 -6.43 -0.01 -16.78
CA ARG A 222 -5.91 1.25 -16.22
C ARG A 222 -4.41 1.34 -16.44
N SER A 223 -3.84 2.55 -16.51
CA SER A 223 -2.38 2.70 -16.52
C SER A 223 -1.79 2.62 -15.10
N TYR A 224 -0.50 2.30 -15.01
CA TYR A 224 0.21 2.28 -13.72
C TYR A 224 0.23 3.68 -13.07
N ARG A 225 0.26 4.75 -13.88
CA ARG A 225 0.00 6.13 -13.43
C ARG A 225 -1.36 6.28 -12.73
N GLN A 226 -2.44 5.74 -13.30
CA GLN A 226 -3.78 5.85 -12.69
C GLN A 226 -3.87 5.07 -11.39
N LEU A 227 -3.30 3.85 -11.35
CA LEU A 227 -3.18 3.07 -10.11
C LEU A 227 -2.35 3.82 -9.04
N ALA A 228 -1.28 4.50 -9.45
CA ALA A 228 -0.43 5.29 -8.58
C ALA A 228 -1.11 6.56 -8.04
N MET A 229 -1.89 7.29 -8.84
CA MET A 229 -2.65 8.45 -8.34
C MET A 229 -3.79 8.03 -7.40
N ALA A 230 -4.39 6.85 -7.63
CA ALA A 230 -5.35 6.23 -6.72
C ALA A 230 -4.72 5.83 -5.37
N GLY A 231 -3.44 5.46 -5.38
CA GLY A 231 -2.61 5.20 -4.21
C GLY A 231 -2.18 6.47 -3.49
N ARG A 232 -1.65 7.47 -4.21
CA ARG A 232 -1.22 8.76 -3.66
C ARG A 232 -2.38 9.51 -2.98
N SER A 233 -3.59 9.41 -3.54
CA SER A 233 -4.83 9.92 -2.96
C SER A 233 -5.27 9.22 -1.65
N ARG A 234 -4.50 8.26 -1.12
CA ARG A 234 -4.72 7.65 0.20
C ARG A 234 -4.00 8.38 1.33
N HIS A 235 -3.02 9.23 1.03
CA HIS A 235 -2.30 10.07 1.99
C HIS A 235 -3.14 11.33 2.29
N ARG A 236 -4.36 11.12 2.79
CA ARG A 236 -5.41 12.13 2.94
C ARG A 236 -5.06 13.15 4.02
N SER A 237 -4.36 12.73 5.07
CA SER A 237 -3.81 13.61 6.11
C SER A 237 -2.84 14.68 5.58
N GLN A 238 -2.37 14.51 4.33
CA GLN A 238 -1.30 15.30 3.69
C GLN A 238 -1.75 16.02 2.40
N ASP A 239 -3.06 16.04 2.11
CA ASP A 239 -3.68 16.62 0.89
C ASP A 239 -3.08 16.14 -0.45
N MET A 240 -2.54 14.91 -0.48
CA MET A 240 -1.98 14.32 -1.70
C MET A 240 -3.05 13.74 -2.64
N GLY A 241 -4.25 14.34 -2.65
CA GLY A 241 -5.32 13.99 -3.58
C GLY A 241 -4.93 14.31 -5.03
N GLN A 242 -5.08 13.35 -5.94
CA GLN A 242 -4.66 13.48 -7.35
C GLN A 242 -5.69 12.89 -8.30
N LEU A 243 -5.90 13.55 -9.43
CA LEU A 243 -6.76 13.05 -10.51
C LEU A 243 -6.09 11.86 -11.21
N GLU A 244 -6.85 10.80 -11.44
CA GLU A 244 -6.41 9.59 -12.15
C GLU A 244 -6.37 9.79 -13.68
N LEU A 245 -5.63 10.80 -14.13
CA LEU A 245 -5.56 11.20 -15.53
C LEU A 245 -4.94 10.08 -16.40
N PRO A 246 -5.54 9.74 -17.55
CA PRO A 246 -4.97 8.81 -18.51
C PRO A 246 -3.84 9.46 -19.33
N GLY A 247 -3.15 8.64 -20.12
CA GLY A 247 -2.14 9.08 -21.08
C GLY A 247 -0.68 8.85 -20.63
N PRO A 248 0.29 9.37 -21.41
CA PRO A 248 1.71 9.11 -21.17
C PRO A 248 2.20 9.56 -19.79
N SER A 249 3.11 8.76 -19.22
CA SER A 249 3.89 9.11 -18.04
C SER A 249 5.16 8.27 -18.00
N ALA A 250 6.21 8.86 -17.44
CA ALA A 250 7.59 8.38 -17.55
C ALA A 250 8.28 8.45 -16.19
N ILE A 251 8.37 7.29 -15.54
CA ILE A 251 9.15 7.09 -14.32
C ILE A 251 10.63 7.20 -14.72
N ARG A 252 11.44 7.90 -13.91
CA ARG A 252 12.85 8.17 -14.22
C ARG A 252 13.75 7.78 -13.07
N LEU A 253 14.82 7.06 -13.38
CA LEU A 253 15.83 6.60 -12.42
C LEU A 253 17.24 6.97 -12.90
N ALA A 254 18.09 7.41 -11.98
CA ALA A 254 19.51 7.61 -12.18
C ALA A 254 20.27 6.42 -11.57
N LEU A 255 21.02 5.66 -12.36
CA LEU A 255 21.93 4.65 -11.84
C LEU A 255 23.11 5.36 -11.16
N TRP A 256 23.38 5.02 -9.89
CA TRP A 256 24.56 5.50 -9.16
C TRP A 256 25.67 4.46 -9.13
N GLU A 257 25.31 3.21 -8.84
CA GLU A 257 26.28 2.13 -8.69
C GLU A 257 25.70 0.81 -9.21
N ARG A 258 26.54 0.05 -9.92
CA ARG A 258 26.30 -1.32 -10.37
C ARG A 258 27.51 -2.15 -9.95
N ARG A 259 27.28 -3.37 -9.50
CA ARG A 259 28.32 -4.31 -9.07
C ARG A 259 28.32 -5.52 -10.00
N ASP A 260 29.39 -5.69 -10.77
CA ASP A 260 29.52 -6.74 -11.79
C ASP A 260 29.89 -8.12 -11.22
N ALA A 261 29.46 -8.41 -9.99
CA ALA A 261 29.83 -9.60 -9.23
C ALA A 261 29.04 -10.86 -9.66
N GLY A 262 29.21 -11.28 -10.92
CA GLY A 262 28.88 -12.62 -11.48
C GLY A 262 27.41 -13.04 -11.50
N ARG A 263 26.51 -12.25 -10.90
CA ARG A 263 25.09 -12.56 -10.71
C ARG A 263 24.26 -12.04 -11.87
N GLY A 264 24.14 -12.84 -12.94
CA GLY A 264 23.12 -12.68 -13.98
C GLY A 264 23.66 -12.63 -15.41
N MET A 265 22.94 -13.26 -16.35
CA MET A 265 23.29 -13.28 -17.77
C MET A 265 22.87 -11.97 -18.47
N GLY A 266 23.70 -11.47 -19.39
CA GLY A 266 23.33 -10.44 -20.37
C GLY A 266 23.77 -9.01 -20.04
N ASP A 267 24.37 -8.37 -21.03
CA ASP A 267 24.62 -6.94 -21.15
C ASP A 267 23.38 -6.21 -21.73
N GLY A 268 23.03 -5.05 -21.18
CA GLY A 268 21.86 -4.31 -21.68
C GLY A 268 21.31 -3.23 -20.75
N VAL A 269 20.33 -2.50 -21.27
CA VAL A 269 19.65 -1.39 -20.59
C VAL A 269 18.39 -1.88 -19.90
N GLY A 270 18.37 -1.88 -18.57
CA GLY A 270 17.19 -2.23 -17.79
C GLY A 270 17.47 -2.38 -16.30
N LEU A 271 16.41 -2.33 -15.48
CA LEU A 271 16.51 -2.40 -14.02
C LEU A 271 17.22 -3.69 -13.56
N PHE A 272 16.83 -4.83 -14.12
CA PHE A 272 17.39 -6.16 -13.84
C PHE A 272 18.40 -6.67 -14.90
N ALA A 273 18.84 -5.84 -15.85
CA ALA A 273 19.86 -6.27 -16.83
C ALA A 273 21.21 -6.52 -16.12
N GLY A 274 21.81 -7.71 -16.30
CA GLY A 274 22.96 -8.14 -15.51
C GLY A 274 22.64 -8.30 -14.01
N VAL A 275 21.44 -8.80 -13.67
CA VAL A 275 21.02 -9.12 -12.30
C VAL A 275 20.42 -10.52 -12.27
N ASP A 276 20.94 -11.38 -11.40
CA ASP A 276 20.41 -12.73 -11.23
C ASP A 276 19.03 -12.69 -10.56
N THR A 277 18.09 -13.33 -11.23
CA THR A 277 16.69 -13.48 -10.81
C THR A 277 16.19 -14.90 -11.11
N ALA A 278 17.08 -15.81 -11.52
CA ALA A 278 16.73 -17.17 -11.93
C ALA A 278 16.54 -18.09 -10.71
N PRO A 279 15.48 -18.92 -10.67
CA PRO A 279 15.36 -19.98 -9.68
C PRO A 279 16.18 -21.20 -10.14
N HIS A 280 17.48 -21.20 -9.82
CA HIS A 280 18.42 -22.25 -10.22
C HIS A 280 17.97 -23.65 -9.73
N GLY A 281 18.04 -24.66 -10.61
CA GLY A 281 17.58 -26.02 -10.29
C GLY A 281 16.06 -26.17 -10.27
N ARG A 282 15.32 -25.19 -10.80
CA ARG A 282 13.85 -25.16 -10.89
C ARG A 282 13.35 -25.04 -12.33
N GLU A 283 14.12 -25.52 -13.31
CA GLU A 283 13.85 -25.37 -14.75
C GLU A 283 12.50 -25.98 -15.14
N ARG A 284 12.18 -27.16 -14.57
CA ARG A 284 10.88 -27.83 -14.75
C ARG A 284 9.71 -27.02 -14.18
N TYR A 285 9.92 -26.32 -13.07
CA TYR A 285 8.93 -25.44 -12.44
C TYR A 285 8.69 -24.19 -13.30
N VAL A 286 9.76 -23.55 -13.80
CA VAL A 286 9.66 -22.40 -14.72
C VAL A 286 8.91 -22.78 -16.00
N ALA A 287 9.27 -23.89 -16.65
CA ALA A 287 8.61 -24.34 -17.88
C ALA A 287 7.10 -24.64 -17.70
N LEU A 288 6.68 -25.08 -16.51
CA LEU A 288 5.26 -25.29 -16.17
C LEU A 288 4.52 -23.96 -15.96
N LEU A 289 5.18 -22.95 -15.39
CA LEU A 289 4.64 -21.60 -15.27
C LEU A 289 4.51 -20.89 -16.62
N ASP A 290 5.48 -21.05 -17.52
CA ASP A 290 5.41 -20.50 -18.87
C ASP A 290 4.31 -21.17 -19.69
N SER A 291 4.14 -22.49 -19.52
CA SER A 291 2.97 -23.22 -20.05
C SER A 291 1.65 -22.66 -19.50
N ALA A 292 1.59 -22.35 -18.20
CA ALA A 292 0.40 -21.77 -17.56
C ALA A 292 0.12 -20.33 -18.03
N ARG A 293 1.14 -19.51 -18.26
CA ARG A 293 1.02 -18.17 -18.86
C ARG A 293 0.46 -18.23 -20.28
N ALA A 294 0.97 -19.17 -21.10
CA ALA A 294 0.52 -19.36 -22.48
C ALA A 294 -0.90 -19.94 -22.58
N ALA A 295 -1.31 -20.76 -21.61
CA ALA A 295 -2.63 -21.42 -21.58
C ALA A 295 -3.71 -20.64 -20.82
N LEU A 296 -3.40 -19.49 -20.21
CA LEU A 296 -4.36 -18.72 -19.41
C LEU A 296 -5.50 -18.18 -20.30
N ASN A 297 -6.72 -18.62 -20.02
CA ASN A 297 -7.94 -18.08 -20.60
C ASN A 297 -8.73 -17.33 -19.51
N PRO A 298 -8.95 -16.00 -19.61
CA PRO A 298 -9.69 -15.23 -18.61
C PRO A 298 -11.14 -15.69 -18.36
N LEU A 299 -11.75 -16.39 -19.32
CA LEU A 299 -13.11 -16.97 -19.20
C LEU A 299 -13.11 -18.42 -18.72
N ARG A 300 -11.93 -19.07 -18.65
CA ARG A 300 -11.72 -20.45 -18.16
C ARG A 300 -10.39 -20.56 -17.39
N PRO A 301 -10.23 -19.82 -16.27
CA PRO A 301 -8.97 -19.78 -15.52
C PRO A 301 -8.56 -21.15 -14.94
N GLN A 302 -9.51 -22.05 -14.71
CA GLN A 302 -9.23 -23.39 -14.19
C GLN A 302 -8.42 -24.26 -15.16
N ALA A 303 -8.35 -23.92 -16.44
CA ALA A 303 -7.61 -24.69 -17.45
C ALA A 303 -6.11 -24.84 -17.12
N ILE A 304 -5.55 -23.96 -16.28
CA ILE A 304 -4.13 -24.00 -15.88
C ILE A 304 -3.90 -24.65 -14.50
N VAL A 305 -4.96 -25.05 -13.78
CA VAL A 305 -4.85 -25.74 -12.47
C VAL A 305 -3.95 -26.99 -12.53
N PRO A 306 -4.02 -27.87 -13.55
CA PRO A 306 -3.11 -29.02 -13.65
C PRO A 306 -1.64 -28.64 -13.85
N LEU A 307 -1.36 -27.48 -14.48
CA LEU A 307 0.00 -26.97 -14.67
C LEU A 307 0.55 -26.37 -13.37
N LEU A 308 -0.26 -25.61 -12.64
CA LEU A 308 0.10 -25.04 -11.34
C LEU A 308 0.27 -26.11 -10.26
N ALA A 309 -0.59 -27.14 -10.22
CA ALA A 309 -0.44 -28.30 -9.33
C ALA A 309 0.87 -29.07 -9.61
N ARG A 310 1.20 -29.29 -10.89
CA ARG A 310 2.50 -29.87 -11.31
C ARG A 310 3.68 -28.95 -10.97
N ALA A 311 3.51 -27.64 -11.07
CA ALA A 311 4.55 -26.67 -10.72
C ALA A 311 4.86 -26.72 -9.21
N LEU A 312 3.83 -26.87 -8.35
CA LEU A 312 4.00 -27.05 -6.90
C LEU A 312 4.76 -28.33 -6.58
N ALA A 313 4.40 -29.45 -7.23
CA ALA A 313 5.14 -30.70 -7.09
C ALA A 313 6.59 -30.63 -7.62
N ALA A 314 6.87 -29.77 -8.60
CA ALA A 314 8.23 -29.54 -9.11
C ALA A 314 9.08 -28.57 -8.26
N LEU A 315 8.43 -27.71 -7.47
CA LEU A 315 9.08 -26.81 -6.51
C LEU A 315 9.35 -27.51 -5.16
N GLY A 316 8.49 -28.45 -4.77
CA GLY A 316 8.58 -29.21 -3.53
C GLY A 316 8.21 -28.38 -2.30
N ASP A 317 8.79 -28.73 -1.14
CA ASP A 317 8.42 -28.13 0.16
C ASP A 317 9.00 -26.73 0.39
N GLY A 318 9.85 -26.24 -0.52
CA GLY A 318 10.41 -24.89 -0.46
C GLY A 318 11.60 -24.76 0.49
N ALA A 319 12.64 -25.60 0.29
CA ALA A 319 13.80 -25.76 1.18
C ALA A 319 14.73 -24.53 1.33
N GLY A 320 14.37 -23.37 0.77
CA GLY A 320 15.07 -22.10 0.94
C GLY A 320 14.11 -20.93 0.88
N ALA A 321 14.51 -19.77 1.44
CA ALA A 321 13.62 -18.61 1.60
C ALA A 321 12.98 -18.11 0.29
N ASP A 322 13.68 -18.24 -0.85
CA ASP A 322 13.14 -17.89 -2.17
C ASP A 322 12.09 -18.90 -2.63
N ASP A 323 12.36 -20.20 -2.52
CA ASP A 323 11.39 -21.25 -2.89
C ASP A 323 10.16 -21.23 -1.98
N GLY A 324 10.32 -20.93 -0.68
CA GLY A 324 9.19 -20.78 0.26
C GLY A 324 8.31 -19.56 -0.07
N GLU A 325 8.90 -18.44 -0.45
CA GLU A 325 8.15 -17.26 -0.90
C GLU A 325 7.43 -17.52 -2.24
N GLN A 326 8.13 -18.16 -3.19
CA GLN A 326 7.55 -18.62 -4.46
C GLN A 326 6.42 -19.63 -4.25
N ARG A 327 6.59 -20.59 -3.33
CA ARG A 327 5.56 -21.57 -2.96
C ARG A 327 4.32 -20.88 -2.41
N GLY A 328 4.47 -19.96 -1.47
CA GLY A 328 3.33 -19.23 -0.91
C GLY A 328 2.57 -18.37 -1.95
N ILE A 329 3.26 -17.84 -2.97
CA ILE A 329 2.61 -17.18 -4.12
C ILE A 329 1.87 -18.22 -4.99
N LEU A 330 2.50 -19.36 -5.27
CA LEU A 330 1.95 -20.41 -6.11
C LEU A 330 0.71 -21.09 -5.49
N GLU A 331 0.71 -21.35 -4.19
CA GLU A 331 -0.42 -21.92 -3.46
C GLU A 331 -1.67 -21.03 -3.54
N ARG A 332 -1.49 -19.71 -3.43
CA ARG A 332 -2.57 -18.72 -3.70
C ARG A 332 -2.99 -18.72 -5.17
N THR A 333 -2.04 -18.66 -6.09
CA THR A 333 -2.29 -18.64 -7.54
C THR A 333 -3.06 -19.88 -8.01
N LEU A 334 -2.79 -21.05 -7.42
CA LEU A 334 -3.50 -22.31 -7.65
C LEU A 334 -4.92 -22.29 -7.08
N ALA A 335 -5.13 -21.70 -5.89
CA ALA A 335 -6.46 -21.52 -5.33
C ALA A 335 -7.33 -20.54 -6.15
N ASP A 336 -6.76 -19.41 -6.55
CA ASP A 336 -7.42 -18.40 -7.40
C ASP A 336 -7.82 -19.00 -8.76
N ALA A 337 -6.91 -19.76 -9.39
CA ALA A 337 -7.18 -20.47 -10.65
C ALA A 337 -8.27 -21.54 -10.51
N ALA A 338 -8.33 -22.24 -9.38
CA ALA A 338 -9.31 -23.27 -9.08
C ALA A 338 -10.67 -22.73 -8.58
N GLY A 339 -10.86 -21.41 -8.53
CA GLY A 339 -12.12 -20.81 -8.10
C GLY A 339 -12.34 -20.86 -6.57
N ILE A 340 -11.29 -21.06 -5.77
CA ILE A 340 -11.44 -21.23 -4.31
C ILE A 340 -11.33 -19.89 -3.61
N ALA A 341 -12.42 -19.44 -2.99
CA ALA A 341 -12.45 -18.28 -2.13
C ALA A 341 -12.51 -18.70 -0.65
N ILE A 342 -11.78 -18.00 0.21
CA ILE A 342 -11.79 -18.24 1.66
C ILE A 342 -12.06 -16.91 2.38
N ASP A 343 -12.97 -16.94 3.34
CA ASP A 343 -13.20 -15.84 4.29
C ASP A 343 -13.20 -16.34 5.74
N GLY A 344 -13.00 -15.42 6.67
CA GLY A 344 -13.02 -15.67 8.11
C GLY A 344 -13.57 -14.47 8.85
N VAL A 345 -14.79 -14.56 9.35
CA VAL A 345 -15.51 -13.45 10.01
C VAL A 345 -15.57 -13.70 11.50
N ALA A 346 -15.27 -12.68 12.30
CA ALA A 346 -15.54 -12.67 13.74
C ALA A 346 -16.83 -11.88 14.03
N ASP A 347 -17.64 -12.36 14.97
CA ASP A 347 -18.88 -11.70 15.41
C ASP A 347 -18.61 -10.33 16.08
N ASP A 348 -17.52 -10.24 16.85
CA ASP A 348 -17.00 -9.00 17.42
C ASP A 348 -15.60 -8.64 16.89
N TRP A 349 -15.30 -7.35 16.92
CA TRP A 349 -14.02 -6.73 16.56
C TRP A 349 -13.46 -5.85 17.67
N ILE A 350 -14.18 -5.63 18.78
CA ILE A 350 -13.66 -5.00 19.99
C ILE A 350 -13.95 -5.90 21.19
N THR A 351 -13.02 -6.80 21.49
CA THR A 351 -13.17 -7.75 22.59
C THR A 351 -12.66 -7.19 23.93
N VAL A 352 -12.99 -7.87 25.03
CA VAL A 352 -12.43 -7.62 26.37
C VAL A 352 -11.89 -8.92 26.98
N GLY A 353 -11.04 -8.82 28.01
CA GLY A 353 -10.56 -9.99 28.73
C GLY A 353 -11.71 -10.82 29.34
N GLY A 354 -11.70 -12.13 29.11
CA GLY A 354 -12.77 -13.05 29.51
C GLY A 354 -13.96 -13.16 28.54
N GLN A 355 -13.95 -12.42 27.42
CA GLN A 355 -14.99 -12.51 26.39
C GLN A 355 -14.82 -13.78 25.55
N ARG A 356 -15.95 -14.36 25.12
CA ARG A 356 -16.01 -15.33 24.02
C ARG A 356 -16.43 -14.60 22.75
N LEU A 357 -15.73 -14.87 21.65
CA LEU A 357 -16.13 -14.46 20.30
C LEU A 357 -16.40 -15.70 19.44
N GLN A 358 -17.27 -15.59 18.45
CA GLN A 358 -17.47 -16.61 17.42
C GLN A 358 -16.66 -16.23 16.17
N VAL A 359 -15.88 -17.17 15.66
CA VAL A 359 -15.20 -17.05 14.37
C VAL A 359 -15.83 -18.06 13.41
N GLU A 360 -16.39 -17.57 12.31
CA GLU A 360 -16.89 -18.39 11.22
C GLU A 360 -15.93 -18.30 10.02
N ALA A 361 -15.31 -19.43 9.68
CA ALA A 361 -14.49 -19.58 8.49
C ALA A 361 -15.31 -20.26 7.39
N THR A 362 -15.29 -19.71 6.18
CA THR A 362 -16.03 -20.27 5.03
C THR A 362 -15.09 -20.45 3.84
N VAL A 363 -15.06 -21.66 3.31
CA VAL A 363 -14.38 -22.02 2.06
C VAL A 363 -15.44 -22.22 0.99
N TRP A 364 -15.48 -21.34 -0.01
CA TRP A 364 -16.38 -21.44 -1.16
C TRP A 364 -15.62 -22.00 -2.37
N ASN A 365 -16.13 -23.09 -2.95
CA ASN A 365 -15.64 -23.64 -4.19
C ASN A 365 -16.48 -23.11 -5.36
N ALA A 366 -16.00 -22.06 -6.04
CA ALA A 366 -16.61 -21.54 -7.27
C ALA A 366 -16.04 -22.23 -8.55
N GLY A 367 -15.17 -23.24 -8.40
CA GLY A 367 -14.65 -24.04 -9.50
C GLY A 367 -15.62 -25.13 -9.98
N ASP A 368 -15.21 -25.85 -11.01
CA ASP A 368 -15.96 -26.97 -11.62
C ASP A 368 -15.60 -28.36 -11.04
N SER A 369 -14.60 -28.41 -10.16
CA SER A 369 -14.00 -29.64 -9.62
C SER A 369 -14.06 -29.65 -8.09
N SER A 370 -14.41 -30.78 -7.48
CA SER A 370 -14.43 -30.93 -6.01
C SER A 370 -13.03 -30.75 -5.41
N VAL A 371 -12.93 -29.98 -4.32
CA VAL A 371 -11.69 -29.87 -3.53
C VAL A 371 -11.85 -30.55 -2.19
N ARG A 372 -10.78 -31.17 -1.70
CA ARG A 372 -10.78 -31.82 -0.38
C ARG A 372 -10.31 -30.81 0.67
N LEU A 373 -11.20 -30.40 1.56
CA LEU A 373 -10.85 -29.62 2.73
C LEU A 373 -10.22 -30.57 3.75
N ASP A 374 -8.91 -30.50 3.93
CA ASP A 374 -8.19 -31.34 4.89
C ASP A 374 -8.36 -30.78 6.30
N GLU A 375 -8.27 -29.45 6.44
CA GLU A 375 -8.25 -28.81 7.76
C GLU A 375 -8.57 -27.31 7.72
N VAL A 376 -9.24 -26.83 8.77
CA VAL A 376 -9.37 -25.41 9.12
C VAL A 376 -8.98 -25.21 10.58
N GLN A 377 -8.06 -24.28 10.86
CA GLN A 377 -7.64 -23.87 12.20
C GLN A 377 -7.76 -22.34 12.34
N VAL A 378 -8.13 -21.87 13.52
CA VAL A 378 -7.86 -20.49 13.94
C VAL A 378 -6.65 -20.52 14.87
N ALA A 379 -5.53 -19.95 14.44
CA ALA A 379 -4.39 -19.70 15.32
C ALA A 379 -4.68 -18.47 16.17
N ALA A 380 -4.36 -18.54 17.47
CA ALA A 380 -4.60 -17.50 18.46
C ALA A 380 -3.37 -17.30 19.35
N PRO A 381 -3.27 -16.21 20.13
CA PRO A 381 -2.13 -15.95 21.01
C PRO A 381 -2.08 -16.94 22.18
N THR A 382 -0.90 -17.16 22.73
CA THR A 382 -0.67 -18.03 23.88
C THR A 382 -1.65 -17.73 25.03
N GLY A 383 -2.28 -18.78 25.57
CA GLY A 383 -3.26 -18.69 26.66
C GLY A 383 -4.72 -18.54 26.21
N TRP A 384 -5.00 -18.17 24.97
CA TRP A 384 -6.37 -18.12 24.43
C TRP A 384 -6.86 -19.54 24.11
N THR A 385 -8.15 -19.84 24.35
CA THR A 385 -8.76 -21.12 23.93
C THR A 385 -9.42 -20.97 22.56
N VAL A 386 -9.40 -22.05 21.76
CA VAL A 386 -10.02 -22.11 20.44
C VAL A 386 -10.81 -23.42 20.34
N ASP A 387 -12.10 -23.34 20.64
CA ASP A 387 -13.02 -24.47 20.68
C ASP A 387 -13.68 -24.65 19.30
N ARG A 388 -13.26 -25.66 18.53
CA ARG A 388 -13.82 -25.98 17.20
C ARG A 388 -15.19 -26.66 17.34
N LEU A 389 -16.22 -26.12 16.67
CA LEU A 389 -17.59 -26.65 16.72
C LEU A 389 -17.91 -27.67 15.61
N ASP A 390 -17.37 -27.46 14.40
CA ASP A 390 -17.65 -28.29 13.22
C ASP A 390 -16.51 -29.28 12.90
N ALA A 391 -16.83 -30.40 12.24
CA ALA A 391 -15.84 -31.44 11.88
C ALA A 391 -14.73 -30.91 10.95
N ALA A 392 -13.47 -31.25 11.22
CA ALA A 392 -12.30 -30.59 10.61
C ALA A 392 -12.22 -30.66 9.07
N SER A 393 -12.62 -31.79 8.47
CA SER A 393 -12.37 -32.14 7.07
C SER A 393 -13.65 -32.35 6.26
N GLY A 394 -13.54 -32.50 4.94
CA GLY A 394 -14.64 -32.86 4.04
C GLY A 394 -14.33 -32.66 2.56
N SER A 395 -15.28 -33.00 1.68
CA SER A 395 -15.26 -32.57 0.28
C SER A 395 -16.08 -31.28 0.13
N VAL A 396 -15.58 -30.30 -0.62
CA VAL A 396 -16.32 -29.10 -1.01
C VAL A 396 -16.63 -29.23 -2.50
N ALA A 397 -17.88 -29.54 -2.82
CA ALA A 397 -18.34 -29.76 -4.20
C ALA A 397 -18.38 -28.46 -5.01
N PRO A 398 -18.34 -28.52 -6.35
CA PRO A 398 -18.53 -27.37 -7.24
C PRO A 398 -19.75 -26.52 -6.88
N GLY A 399 -19.58 -25.20 -6.83
CA GLY A 399 -20.61 -24.23 -6.43
C GLY A 399 -20.94 -24.19 -4.94
N THR A 400 -20.46 -25.13 -4.12
CA THR A 400 -20.84 -25.23 -2.69
C THR A 400 -19.87 -24.52 -1.75
N LEU A 401 -20.35 -24.25 -0.53
CA LEU A 401 -19.57 -23.66 0.55
C LEU A 401 -19.43 -24.64 1.72
N ALA A 402 -18.25 -24.64 2.35
CA ALA A 402 -17.97 -25.36 3.58
C ALA A 402 -17.64 -24.37 4.70
N THR A 403 -18.56 -24.24 5.65
CA THR A 403 -18.43 -23.39 6.83
C THR A 403 -17.84 -24.17 8.01
N ARG A 404 -17.03 -23.52 8.84
CA ARG A 404 -16.43 -24.04 10.07
C ARG A 404 -16.43 -22.97 11.16
N ARG A 405 -17.09 -23.25 12.27
CA ARG A 405 -17.24 -22.34 13.42
C ARG A 405 -16.29 -22.70 14.56
N PHE A 406 -15.81 -21.66 15.22
CA PHE A 406 -14.94 -21.74 16.37
C PHE A 406 -15.45 -20.75 17.43
N VAL A 407 -15.41 -21.14 18.71
CA VAL A 407 -15.52 -20.19 19.82
C VAL A 407 -14.11 -19.91 20.31
N VAL A 408 -13.70 -18.65 20.31
CA VAL A 408 -12.40 -18.23 20.83
C VAL A 408 -12.61 -17.50 22.15
N THR A 409 -11.99 -17.99 23.23
CA THR A 409 -12.08 -17.35 24.55
C THR A 409 -10.83 -16.52 24.84
N VAL A 410 -11.03 -15.22 25.06
CA VAL A 410 -9.98 -14.28 25.48
C VAL A 410 -9.66 -14.49 26.97
N PRO A 411 -8.39 -14.62 27.38
CA PRO A 411 -7.99 -14.65 28.79
C PRO A 411 -8.47 -13.41 29.56
N ARG A 412 -8.79 -13.56 30.86
CA ARG A 412 -9.28 -12.43 31.69
C ARG A 412 -8.24 -11.33 31.90
N ASP A 413 -6.99 -11.71 31.82
CA ASP A 413 -5.74 -10.98 32.02
C ASP A 413 -5.06 -10.57 30.70
N ALA A 414 -5.68 -10.83 29.54
CA ALA A 414 -5.10 -10.56 28.23
C ALA A 414 -4.64 -9.09 28.06
N GLU A 415 -3.40 -8.90 27.57
CA GLU A 415 -2.87 -7.57 27.26
C GLU A 415 -3.75 -6.82 26.25
N ARG A 416 -3.81 -5.50 26.37
CA ARG A 416 -4.51 -4.66 25.40
C ARG A 416 -3.75 -4.59 24.08
N SER A 417 -4.48 -4.68 22.97
CA SER A 417 -3.95 -4.46 21.64
C SER A 417 -3.48 -3.01 21.49
N GLN A 418 -2.18 -2.80 21.32
CA GLN A 418 -1.58 -1.53 20.92
C GLN A 418 -0.32 -1.81 20.08
N PRO A 419 -0.03 -1.00 19.04
CA PRO A 419 1.09 -1.24 18.13
C PRO A 419 2.40 -1.53 18.85
N TYR A 420 3.17 -2.49 18.36
CA TYR A 420 4.40 -2.96 19.02
C TYR A 420 5.39 -1.82 19.34
N PHE A 421 5.49 -0.83 18.46
CA PHE A 421 6.37 0.34 18.60
C PHE A 421 5.85 1.37 19.62
N LEU A 422 4.58 1.28 20.04
CA LEU A 422 3.95 2.09 21.08
C LEU A 422 3.83 1.35 22.43
N LYS A 423 4.37 0.13 22.57
CA LYS A 423 4.38 -0.58 23.88
C LYS A 423 5.34 0.02 24.90
N ARG A 424 6.21 0.96 24.50
CA ARG A 424 7.15 1.68 25.37
C ARG A 424 7.26 3.16 24.98
N PRO A 425 7.68 4.04 25.91
CA PRO A 425 7.99 5.43 25.60
C PRO A 425 9.09 5.59 24.54
N LEU A 426 9.17 6.77 23.92
CA LEU A 426 10.26 7.12 23.02
C LEU A 426 11.60 7.25 23.79
N ALA A 427 12.67 6.74 23.20
CA ALA A 427 14.05 6.97 23.61
C ALA A 427 14.64 8.13 22.78
N GLY A 428 14.36 9.37 23.20
CA GLY A 428 14.64 10.55 22.38
C GLY A 428 13.68 10.63 21.19
N ALA A 429 14.19 10.70 19.96
CA ALA A 429 13.40 10.64 18.73
C ALA A 429 13.44 9.24 18.08
N LEU A 430 13.45 8.19 18.90
CA LEU A 430 13.43 6.78 18.48
C LEU A 430 12.37 6.01 19.28
N TYR A 431 11.66 5.08 18.63
CA TYR A 431 10.87 4.06 19.33
C TYR A 431 11.79 3.04 20.01
N ASP A 432 11.50 2.68 21.28
CA ASP A 432 12.27 1.64 21.98
C ASP A 432 11.91 0.25 21.46
N TRP A 433 12.79 -0.31 20.63
CA TRP A 433 12.69 -1.68 20.10
C TRP A 433 13.45 -2.73 20.93
N SER A 434 14.01 -2.40 22.10
CA SER A 434 14.83 -3.33 22.90
C SER A 434 14.07 -4.61 23.29
N ALA A 435 12.79 -4.50 23.64
CA ALA A 435 11.90 -5.65 23.93
C ALA A 435 10.99 -6.05 22.76
N VAL A 436 11.13 -5.44 21.59
CA VAL A 436 10.38 -5.83 20.37
C VAL A 436 11.08 -7.03 19.73
N PRO A 437 10.40 -8.16 19.46
CA PRO A 437 11.00 -9.31 18.77
C PRO A 437 11.60 -8.94 17.40
N PRO A 438 12.77 -9.47 17.01
CA PRO A 438 13.46 -9.10 15.77
C PRO A 438 12.61 -9.20 14.50
N GLU A 439 11.69 -10.15 14.44
CA GLU A 439 10.75 -10.42 13.35
C GLU A 439 9.62 -9.38 13.24
N LEU A 440 9.27 -8.69 14.33
CA LEU A 440 8.29 -7.59 14.31
C LEU A 440 8.92 -6.24 13.96
N ARG A 441 10.22 -6.06 14.26
CA ARG A 441 10.95 -4.81 13.97
C ARG A 441 10.80 -4.41 12.50
N GLY A 442 10.46 -3.15 12.28
CA GLY A 442 10.26 -2.55 10.96
C GLY A 442 8.99 -2.95 10.22
N LEU A 443 8.12 -3.81 10.76
CA LEU A 443 6.78 -4.00 10.20
C LEU A 443 5.91 -2.75 10.42
N PRO A 444 4.87 -2.51 9.60
CA PRO A 444 3.92 -1.42 9.81
C PRO A 444 3.16 -1.58 11.14
N PHE A 445 2.65 -2.78 11.39
CA PHE A 445 2.08 -3.24 12.65
C PHE A 445 2.49 -4.70 12.88
N GLU A 446 2.27 -5.22 14.08
CA GLU A 446 2.29 -6.64 14.37
C GLU A 446 1.20 -7.41 13.57
N PRO A 447 1.39 -8.73 13.31
CA PRO A 447 0.35 -9.58 12.73
C PRO A 447 -0.98 -9.54 13.52
N PRO A 448 -2.13 -9.83 12.88
CA PRO A 448 -3.40 -9.89 13.58
C PRO A 448 -3.38 -10.98 14.66
N ALA A 449 -4.01 -10.71 15.81
CA ALA A 449 -4.00 -11.62 16.95
C ALA A 449 -4.63 -13.00 16.62
N LEU A 450 -5.54 -13.06 15.66
CA LEU A 450 -6.11 -14.31 15.13
C LEU A 450 -5.72 -14.46 13.66
N GLU A 451 -5.27 -15.65 13.26
CA GLU A 451 -5.02 -16.03 11.87
C GLU A 451 -5.89 -17.23 11.49
N LEU A 452 -6.52 -17.19 10.31
CA LEU A 452 -7.20 -18.35 9.75
C LEU A 452 -6.19 -19.15 8.92
N ARG A 453 -6.05 -20.45 9.21
CA ARG A 453 -5.16 -21.37 8.48
C ARG A 453 -6.00 -22.49 7.88
N VAL A 454 -5.94 -22.64 6.57
CA VAL A 454 -6.70 -23.64 5.81
C VAL A 454 -5.74 -24.51 5.01
N ARG A 455 -5.94 -25.82 5.08
CA ARG A 455 -5.22 -26.81 4.28
C ARG A 455 -6.22 -27.57 3.43
N LEU A 456 -5.97 -27.64 2.13
CA LEU A 456 -6.85 -28.29 1.16
C LEU A 456 -6.07 -28.94 0.03
N ALA A 457 -6.66 -29.95 -0.60
CA ALA A 457 -6.14 -30.57 -1.81
C ALA A 457 -6.91 -30.09 -3.04
N VAL A 458 -6.19 -29.46 -3.98
CA VAL A 458 -6.68 -28.94 -5.26
C VAL A 458 -6.03 -29.72 -6.38
N ALA A 459 -6.82 -30.43 -7.20
CA ALA A 459 -6.32 -31.32 -8.27
C ALA A 459 -5.22 -32.31 -7.79
N GLY A 460 -5.34 -32.81 -6.56
CA GLY A 460 -4.39 -33.71 -5.91
C GLY A 460 -3.20 -33.03 -5.22
N ALA A 461 -2.92 -31.76 -5.49
CA ALA A 461 -1.87 -31.00 -4.83
C ALA A 461 -2.38 -30.39 -3.51
N VAL A 462 -1.69 -30.67 -2.40
CA VAL A 462 -2.01 -30.10 -1.07
C VAL A 462 -1.38 -28.71 -0.95
N ILE A 463 -2.21 -27.72 -0.59
CA ILE A 463 -1.82 -26.32 -0.39
C ILE A 463 -2.13 -25.85 1.03
N GLY A 464 -1.26 -25.00 1.58
CA GLY A 464 -1.49 -24.25 2.81
C GLY A 464 -1.82 -22.79 2.52
N LEU A 465 -2.95 -22.30 3.05
CA LEU A 465 -3.37 -20.90 2.91
C LEU A 465 -3.59 -20.28 4.29
N THR A 466 -2.98 -19.12 4.51
CA THR A 466 -3.17 -18.31 5.74
C THR A 466 -3.82 -16.96 5.38
N PRO A 467 -5.12 -16.91 5.05
CA PRO A 467 -5.83 -15.65 4.95
C PRO A 467 -5.94 -14.99 6.34
N ALA A 468 -5.67 -13.69 6.42
CA ALA A 468 -6.02 -12.92 7.60
C ALA A 468 -7.56 -12.89 7.74
N PRO A 469 -8.14 -13.21 8.91
CA PRO A 469 -9.58 -13.12 9.13
C PRO A 469 -10.06 -11.69 8.88
N ARG A 470 -11.13 -11.55 8.10
CA ARG A 470 -11.88 -10.30 7.92
C ARG A 470 -12.79 -10.01 9.11
N ALA A 471 -12.22 -10.03 10.32
CA ALA A 471 -12.77 -9.23 11.41
C ALA A 471 -12.80 -7.74 10.97
N ARG A 472 -13.66 -6.93 11.58
CA ARG A 472 -13.62 -5.46 11.42
C ARG A 472 -12.42 -4.81 12.17
N GLY A 473 -11.28 -5.50 12.20
CA GLY A 473 -10.06 -5.15 12.94
C GLY A 473 -10.16 -5.47 14.43
N LEU A 474 -9.92 -6.72 14.83
CA LEU A 474 -9.99 -7.17 16.22
C LEU A 474 -9.02 -6.37 17.13
N ARG A 475 -9.54 -5.53 18.04
CA ARG A 475 -8.77 -4.67 18.96
C ARG A 475 -9.34 -4.70 20.38
N LEU A 476 -8.58 -5.23 21.33
CA LEU A 476 -9.02 -5.35 22.73
C LEU A 476 -9.24 -3.98 23.40
N ARG A 477 -10.35 -3.82 24.12
CA ARG A 477 -10.66 -2.61 24.93
C ARG A 477 -10.88 -2.92 26.42
N ARG A 478 -11.00 -1.85 27.19
CA ARG A 478 -11.33 -1.86 28.62
C ARG A 478 -12.81 -2.18 28.82
N GLY A 479 -13.12 -3.20 29.63
CA GLY A 479 -14.46 -3.39 30.18
C GLY A 479 -14.83 -2.23 31.12
N GLY A 480 -15.98 -1.60 30.87
CA GLY A 480 -16.55 -0.54 31.72
C GLY A 480 -17.07 0.67 30.93
N HIS A 481 -18.39 0.86 30.97
CA HIS A 481 -19.17 1.97 30.41
C HIS A 481 -19.27 2.06 28.88
N ALA A 482 -20.40 1.56 28.36
CA ALA A 482 -20.83 1.83 27.00
C ALA A 482 -21.72 3.09 26.93
N ARG A 483 -21.36 4.04 26.06
CA ARG A 483 -22.28 4.74 25.12
C ARG A 483 -21.50 5.70 24.19
N PRO A 484 -21.93 5.86 22.92
CA PRO A 484 -21.30 6.79 21.99
C PRO A 484 -21.96 8.18 21.99
N ARG A 485 -21.15 9.23 21.93
CA ARG A 485 -21.38 10.56 21.31
C ARG A 485 -20.10 11.41 21.46
N GLY A 486 -20.02 12.55 20.78
CA GLY A 486 -18.80 13.34 20.62
C GLY A 486 -18.11 13.71 21.94
N VAL A 487 -16.78 13.63 21.96
CA VAL A 487 -15.96 13.89 23.16
C VAL A 487 -15.87 15.40 23.41
N ALA A 488 -16.81 15.92 24.19
CA ALA A 488 -16.64 17.20 24.87
C ALA A 488 -15.55 17.03 25.95
N VAL A 489 -14.32 17.46 25.66
CA VAL A 489 -13.20 17.36 26.61
C VAL A 489 -13.51 18.20 27.86
N ARG A 490 -13.68 17.50 28.99
CA ARG A 490 -13.89 18.12 30.31
C ARG A 490 -12.59 18.79 30.75
N ARG A 491 -12.49 20.11 30.57
CA ARG A 491 -11.30 20.93 30.86
C ARG A 491 -10.77 20.72 32.30
N THR A 492 -9.74 19.90 32.46
CA THR A 492 -8.78 20.04 33.57
C THR A 492 -7.89 21.25 33.28
N ARG A 493 -7.98 22.28 34.13
CA ARG A 493 -7.11 23.46 34.07
C ARG A 493 -5.84 23.20 34.88
N GLU A 494 -4.93 22.42 34.33
CA GLU A 494 -3.54 22.45 34.80
C GLU A 494 -2.84 23.66 34.17
N ARG A 495 -2.14 24.44 35.00
CA ARG A 495 -1.52 25.70 34.59
C ARG A 495 -0.05 25.45 34.25
N CYS A 496 0.27 25.21 32.98
CA CYS A 496 1.62 25.48 32.50
C CYS A 496 1.85 26.99 32.56
N ALA A 497 2.76 27.44 33.43
CA ALA A 497 3.21 28.82 33.44
C ALA A 497 4.17 29.03 32.26
N ALA A 498 3.82 29.95 31.36
CA ALA A 498 4.80 30.50 30.43
C ALA A 498 5.73 31.41 31.23
N VAL A 499 7.04 31.10 31.20
CA VAL A 499 8.06 32.05 31.61
C VAL A 499 8.37 32.92 30.40
N ASP A 500 7.97 34.18 30.46
CA ASP A 500 8.59 35.24 29.66
C ASP A 500 9.43 36.14 30.58
N ARG A 501 10.30 36.96 29.98
CA ARG A 501 11.22 37.82 30.71
C ARG A 501 10.51 39.04 31.32
N ASP A 502 11.19 39.70 32.25
CA ASP A 502 10.81 40.97 32.87
C ASP A 502 9.48 40.94 33.65
N GLY A 503 9.50 40.21 34.78
CA GLY A 503 8.31 39.98 35.61
C GLY A 503 7.86 41.18 36.46
N HIS A 504 6.57 41.53 36.35
CA HIS A 504 5.76 42.25 37.35
C HIS A 504 4.29 41.80 37.27
N GLN A 505 3.54 41.87 38.38
CA GLN A 505 2.13 41.42 38.45
C GLN A 505 1.13 42.58 38.58
N PRO A 506 -0.02 42.53 37.88
CA PRO A 506 -1.21 43.34 38.19
C PRO A 506 -2.37 42.50 38.78
N GLN A 507 -3.19 43.11 39.65
CA GLN A 507 -4.36 42.47 40.28
C GLN A 507 -5.68 42.63 39.47
N PRO A 508 -6.71 41.76 39.65
CA PRO A 508 -7.92 41.77 38.82
C PRO A 508 -9.20 42.32 39.50
N ARG A 509 -10.04 43.06 38.75
CA ARG A 509 -11.48 43.32 39.03
C ARG A 509 -12.19 43.87 37.75
N PRO A 510 -13.55 43.98 37.69
CA PRO A 510 -14.34 42.90 37.07
C PRO A 510 -15.20 43.31 35.85
N ARG A 511 -15.91 42.33 35.26
CA ARG A 511 -16.79 42.49 34.09
C ARG A 511 -18.11 43.23 34.39
N ARG A 512 -18.65 43.92 33.38
CA ARG A 512 -20.09 44.17 33.19
C ARG A 512 -20.51 43.87 31.74
N GLY A 513 -21.83 43.75 31.53
CA GLY A 513 -22.48 43.26 30.33
C GLY A 513 -23.06 44.34 29.40
N PRO A 514 -24.03 43.99 28.53
CA PRO A 514 -24.14 44.55 27.18
C PRO A 514 -25.20 45.64 27.00
N GLY A 515 -25.18 46.29 25.83
CA GLY A 515 -26.26 47.14 25.32
C GLY A 515 -26.27 47.14 23.79
N CYS A 516 -27.47 47.14 23.20
CA CYS A 516 -27.71 47.38 21.77
C CYS A 516 -28.04 48.86 21.54
N GLY A 517 -27.86 49.37 20.32
CA GLY A 517 -28.32 50.70 19.95
C GLY A 517 -28.01 51.06 18.50
N GLU A 518 -29.05 51.25 17.69
CA GLU A 518 -28.96 51.85 16.36
C GLU A 518 -29.01 53.38 16.47
N ALA A 519 -28.32 54.09 15.57
CA ALA A 519 -28.82 55.33 14.97
C ALA A 519 -27.95 55.75 13.77
N ALA A 520 -28.59 56.32 12.75
CA ALA A 520 -27.95 57.04 11.64
C ALA A 520 -27.75 58.54 12.04
N ALA A 521 -27.32 59.49 11.20
CA ALA A 521 -27.27 59.57 9.74
C ALA A 521 -26.36 60.73 9.25
N ARG A 522 -26.47 61.03 7.94
CA ARG A 522 -26.14 62.26 7.19
C ARG A 522 -24.94 62.11 6.22
N LEU A 523 -24.99 62.61 4.98
CA LEU A 523 -26.13 63.13 4.17
C LEU A 523 -25.74 63.21 2.68
N ALA A 524 -26.69 62.93 1.77
CA ALA A 524 -26.65 63.17 0.30
C ALA A 524 -25.48 62.51 -0.48
N GLY A 525 -25.56 62.23 -1.78
CA GLY A 525 -26.61 62.43 -2.79
C GLY A 525 -25.94 62.52 -4.17
N ASP A 526 -26.54 62.18 -5.30
CA ASP A 526 -27.93 61.77 -5.59
C ASP A 526 -27.98 61.06 -6.98
N ARG A 527 -29.02 60.25 -7.24
CA ARG A 527 -29.50 59.66 -8.54
C ARG A 527 -28.47 59.12 -9.58
N GLY A 528 -28.65 57.95 -10.20
CA GLY A 528 -29.71 56.93 -10.14
C GLY A 528 -30.04 56.37 -11.54
N GLY A 529 -30.33 55.06 -11.68
CA GLY A 529 -30.78 54.46 -12.95
C GLY A 529 -30.27 53.05 -13.26
N GLU A 530 -30.98 52.02 -12.77
CA GLU A 530 -30.98 50.64 -13.32
C GLU A 530 -31.98 50.54 -14.51
N PRO A 531 -32.10 49.42 -15.29
CA PRO A 531 -31.55 48.07 -15.07
C PRO A 531 -30.98 47.30 -16.33
N ARG A 532 -30.48 46.08 -16.06
CA ARG A 532 -30.44 44.85 -16.92
C ARG A 532 -29.46 44.72 -18.12
N LEU A 533 -28.64 43.66 -18.01
CA LEU A 533 -28.38 42.58 -18.97
C LEU A 533 -28.00 42.93 -20.44
N SER A 534 -26.77 42.63 -20.84
CA SER A 534 -26.44 41.46 -21.70
C SER A 534 -24.95 41.43 -22.12
N ALA A 535 -24.58 40.51 -23.00
CA ALA A 535 -23.20 40.16 -23.33
C ALA A 535 -22.53 41.10 -24.36
N GLY A 536 -21.18 41.06 -24.41
CA GLY A 536 -20.46 41.22 -25.69
C GLY A 536 -19.53 42.42 -25.86
N GLY A 537 -18.23 42.19 -25.61
CA GLY A 537 -17.18 42.40 -26.61
C GLY A 537 -16.90 43.81 -27.19
N ARG A 538 -15.72 44.34 -26.83
CA ARG A 538 -14.77 44.95 -27.77
C ARG A 538 -13.42 44.26 -27.51
N VAL A 539 -12.66 43.69 -28.44
CA VAL A 539 -12.60 43.81 -29.92
C VAL A 539 -12.25 45.22 -30.39
N ALA A 540 -10.95 45.52 -30.37
CA ALA A 540 -10.33 46.32 -31.44
C ALA A 540 -10.15 45.42 -32.67
N GLN A 541 -10.32 45.97 -33.88
CA GLN A 541 -10.45 45.20 -35.12
C GLN A 541 -9.67 45.85 -36.28
N CYS A 542 -8.82 45.07 -36.96
CA CYS A 542 -8.60 45.09 -38.42
C CYS A 542 -7.95 43.75 -38.83
N ARG A 543 -8.42 42.98 -39.83
CA ARG A 543 -8.79 43.24 -41.24
C ARG A 543 -7.56 43.43 -42.15
N ARG A 544 -7.45 42.80 -43.34
CA ARG A 544 -8.45 42.06 -44.16
C ARG A 544 -7.81 41.04 -45.14
N ASN A 545 -8.53 39.92 -45.33
CA ASN A 545 -8.82 39.12 -46.55
C ASN A 545 -7.83 39.01 -47.74
N ALA A 546 -7.61 37.78 -48.23
CA ALA A 546 -8.02 37.33 -49.59
C ALA A 546 -7.96 35.78 -49.77
N SER A 547 -8.69 35.22 -50.75
CA SER A 547 -8.72 33.80 -51.20
C SER A 547 -9.31 33.73 -52.63
N PRO A 548 -9.42 32.58 -53.35
CA PRO A 548 -8.84 31.22 -53.19
C PRO A 548 -7.87 30.94 -54.39
N PRO A 549 -8.05 30.05 -55.43
CA PRO A 549 -8.73 28.74 -55.59
C PRO A 549 -8.01 27.65 -56.48
N ARG A 550 -8.61 26.43 -56.55
CA ARG A 550 -8.58 25.39 -57.64
C ARG A 550 -7.29 24.61 -58.02
N GLY A 551 -7.38 23.26 -57.88
CA GLY A 551 -7.38 22.31 -59.03
C GLY A 551 -6.12 21.46 -59.35
N GLY A 552 -6.31 20.26 -59.91
CA GLY A 552 -5.33 19.60 -60.82
C GLY A 552 -4.89 18.15 -60.52
N ASP A 553 -5.26 17.23 -61.41
CA ASP A 553 -5.05 15.77 -61.45
C ASP A 553 -3.61 15.15 -61.50
N ALA A 554 -3.58 13.84 -61.15
CA ALA A 554 -2.86 12.68 -61.71
C ALA A 554 -1.38 12.72 -62.21
N GLY A 555 -0.60 11.65 -61.91
CA GLY A 555 0.70 11.40 -62.56
C GLY A 555 1.48 10.11 -62.20
N GLN A 556 1.38 9.09 -63.05
CA GLN A 556 2.42 8.11 -63.49
C GLN A 556 3.27 7.24 -62.52
N LEU A 557 3.06 5.93 -62.65
CA LEU A 557 4.01 4.79 -62.53
C LEU A 557 4.89 4.64 -63.81
N PRO A 558 5.86 3.69 -63.99
CA PRO A 558 6.53 2.71 -63.09
C PRO A 558 8.08 2.52 -63.34
N ARG A 559 8.66 1.40 -62.83
CA ARG A 559 9.83 0.62 -63.36
C ARG A 559 11.26 1.19 -63.16
N ALA A 560 12.37 0.41 -63.15
CA ALA A 560 12.59 -1.06 -63.02
C ALA A 560 14.08 -1.42 -62.74
N CYS A 561 14.34 -2.70 -62.43
CA CYS A 561 15.65 -3.39 -62.38
C CYS A 561 16.64 -2.91 -61.29
N GLY A 562 17.64 -3.68 -60.83
CA GLY A 562 18.11 -5.06 -61.04
C GLY A 562 19.45 -5.23 -60.27
N ARG A 563 20.08 -6.40 -60.02
CA ARG A 563 19.86 -7.80 -60.46
C ARG A 563 20.52 -8.76 -59.41
N HIS A 564 20.69 -10.05 -59.75
CA HIS A 564 21.24 -11.17 -58.94
C HIS A 564 22.60 -10.93 -58.23
N GLY A 565 23.02 -11.68 -57.19
CA GLY A 565 22.33 -12.69 -56.35
C GLY A 565 23.12 -13.99 -56.03
N ARG A 566 22.57 -14.80 -55.10
CA ARG A 566 22.82 -16.26 -54.80
C ARG A 566 24.06 -16.75 -53.99
N ARG A 567 23.77 -17.71 -53.07
CA ARG A 567 24.59 -18.76 -52.38
C ARG A 567 25.51 -18.30 -51.20
N ARG A 568 25.16 -18.53 -49.91
CA ARG A 568 25.17 -19.79 -49.09
C ARG A 568 26.48 -20.61 -49.15
N PRO A 569 26.90 -21.28 -48.05
CA PRO A 569 27.20 -20.84 -46.67
C PRO A 569 28.63 -21.39 -46.30
N PRO A 570 28.98 -21.94 -45.12
CA PRO A 570 28.59 -21.67 -43.73
C PRO A 570 29.79 -21.32 -42.81
N LEU A 571 29.52 -20.90 -41.57
CA LEU A 571 30.07 -21.49 -40.34
C LEU A 571 29.18 -21.07 -39.15
#